data_AF-A0A2G1WLB9-F1
#
_entry.id   AF-A0A2G1WLB9-F1
#
_cell.length_a   1.000
_cell.length_b   1.000
_cell.length_c   1.000
_cell.angle_alpha   90.00
_cell.angle_beta   90.00
_cell.angle_gamma   90.00
#
_symmetry.space_group_name_H-M   'P 1'
#
loop_
_entity.id
_entity.type
_entity.pdbx_description
1 polymer ?
#
loop_
_entity_poly.entity_id
_entity_poly.type
_entity_poly.pdbx_seq_one_letter_code
_entity_poly.pdbx_strand_id
1 'polypeptide(L)'
;MSDDEVPEDGATPDDSFAAEIDRARDLLDGEEIEAVHVGVVRDGEIDTTFAQRNDGDAENDGLRALALLAAHVRLVASEAGVDASTVAGDAATLAGQVEQIPANTDDLPEE
;
A
#
# COMPACT_ATOMS: atom_id res chain seq x y z
N MET A 1 40.28 22.94 -19.29
CA MET A 1 38.93 23.16 -18.78
C MET A 1 38.15 21.92 -19.20
N SER A 2 38.14 20.89 -18.36
CA SER A 2 37.30 19.71 -18.59
C SER A 2 35.96 20.04 -17.97
N ASP A 3 34.92 20.07 -18.79
CA ASP A 3 33.54 20.22 -18.35
C ASP A 3 33.19 18.96 -17.55
N ASP A 4 32.98 19.13 -16.25
CA ASP A 4 32.48 18.11 -15.33
C ASP A 4 30.95 18.11 -15.50
N GLU A 5 30.46 17.39 -16.51
CA GLU A 5 29.04 17.09 -16.62
C GLU A 5 28.65 16.20 -15.43
N VAL A 6 28.06 16.84 -14.41
CA VAL A 6 27.34 16.16 -13.34
C VAL A 6 26.20 15.39 -14.01
N PRO A 7 26.07 14.07 -13.82
CA PRO A 7 24.97 13.33 -14.43
C PRO A 7 23.67 13.86 -13.82
N GLU A 8 22.86 14.52 -14.64
CA GLU A 8 21.47 14.76 -14.29
C GLU A 8 20.82 13.39 -14.09
N ASP A 9 20.24 13.20 -12.90
CA ASP A 9 19.50 12.00 -12.52
C ASP A 9 18.25 11.90 -13.41
N GLY A 10 18.46 11.43 -14.64
CA GLY A 10 17.51 11.46 -15.76
C GLY A 10 16.48 10.34 -15.73
N ALA A 11 16.14 9.82 -14.55
CA ALA A 11 15.07 8.85 -14.41
C ALA A 11 13.73 9.53 -14.72
N THR A 12 13.06 9.09 -15.78
CA THR A 12 11.69 9.51 -16.05
C THR A 12 10.75 8.90 -15.00
N PRO A 13 9.54 9.47 -14.76
CA PRO A 13 8.55 8.87 -13.85
C PRO A 13 8.21 7.41 -14.20
N ASP A 14 8.30 7.04 -15.48
CA ASP A 14 8.10 5.67 -15.92
C ASP A 14 9.27 4.75 -15.51
N ASP A 15 10.50 5.27 -15.47
CA ASP A 15 11.68 4.53 -15.01
C ASP A 15 11.64 4.31 -13.48
N SER A 16 11.18 5.30 -12.71
CA SER A 16 11.03 5.14 -11.26
C SER A 16 9.92 4.16 -10.88
N PHE A 17 8.80 4.18 -11.62
CA PHE A 17 7.75 3.18 -11.48
C PHE A 17 8.25 1.77 -11.81
N ALA A 18 8.93 1.60 -12.95
CA ALA A 18 9.51 0.30 -13.33
C ALA A 18 10.51 -0.22 -12.30
N ALA A 19 11.38 0.66 -11.77
CA ALA A 19 12.35 0.31 -10.74
C ALA A 19 11.68 -0.17 -9.44
N GLU A 20 10.60 0.47 -9.00
CA GLU A 20 9.90 0.03 -7.79
C GLU A 20 9.13 -1.28 -8.01
N ILE A 21 8.62 -1.52 -9.22
CA ILE A 21 8.03 -2.82 -9.58
C ILE A 21 9.08 -3.94 -9.55
N ASP A 22 10.28 -3.71 -10.09
CA ASP A 22 11.35 -4.70 -10.08
C ASP A 22 11.84 -4.96 -8.64
N ARG A 23 12.00 -3.91 -7.84
CA ARG A 23 12.30 -4.03 -6.41
C ARG A 23 11.23 -4.84 -5.67
N ALA A 24 9.96 -4.60 -5.94
CA ALA A 24 8.86 -5.34 -5.33
C ALA A 24 8.91 -6.82 -5.69
N ARG A 25 9.24 -7.16 -6.95
CA ARG A 25 9.44 -8.55 -7.38
C ARG A 25 10.62 -9.20 -6.67
N ASP A 26 11.76 -8.51 -6.57
CA ASP A 26 12.94 -9.02 -5.85
C ASP A 26 12.62 -9.32 -4.37
N LEU A 27 11.81 -8.49 -3.71
CA LEU A 27 11.36 -8.73 -2.35
C LEU A 27 10.46 -9.96 -2.24
N LEU A 28 9.58 -10.19 -3.23
CA LEU A 28 8.68 -11.35 -3.27
C LEU A 28 9.41 -12.65 -3.61
N ASP A 29 10.49 -12.58 -4.39
CA ASP A 29 11.37 -13.71 -4.69
C ASP A 29 12.29 -14.06 -3.50
N GLY A 30 12.29 -13.25 -2.44
CA GLY A 30 13.03 -13.49 -1.22
C GLY A 30 12.64 -14.80 -0.52
N GLU A 31 13.65 -15.59 -0.17
CA GLU A 31 13.47 -16.72 0.72
C GLU A 31 13.03 -16.21 2.11
N GLU A 32 12.20 -16.98 2.81
CA GLU A 32 11.77 -16.68 4.20
C GLU A 32 10.78 -15.50 4.40
N ILE A 33 10.06 -15.04 3.36
CA ILE A 33 8.95 -14.09 3.58
C ILE A 33 7.87 -14.68 4.51
N GLU A 34 7.56 -13.95 5.58
CA GLU A 34 6.61 -14.38 6.62
C GLU A 34 5.22 -13.78 6.44
N ALA A 35 5.13 -12.59 5.83
CA ALA A 35 3.87 -11.92 5.55
C ALA A 35 3.99 -10.94 4.37
N VAL A 36 2.88 -10.73 3.67
CA VAL A 36 2.78 -9.86 2.51
C VAL A 36 1.44 -9.14 2.50
N HIS A 37 1.48 -7.84 2.16
CA HIS A 37 0.31 -7.02 1.86
C HIS A 37 0.58 -6.31 0.53
N VAL A 38 -0.28 -6.53 -0.47
CA VAL A 38 -0.16 -5.90 -1.80
C VAL A 38 -1.46 -5.18 -2.12
N GLY A 39 -1.35 -3.94 -2.61
CA GLY A 39 -2.44 -3.21 -3.25
C GLY A 39 -2.04 -2.83 -4.67
N VAL A 40 -2.90 -3.08 -5.64
CA VAL A 40 -2.70 -2.75 -7.05
C VAL A 40 -3.84 -1.87 -7.51
N VAL A 41 -3.53 -0.72 -8.11
CA VAL A 41 -4.51 0.13 -8.77
C VAL A 41 -4.53 -0.23 -10.25
N ARG A 42 -5.70 -0.61 -10.77
CA ARG A 42 -5.90 -0.92 -12.19
C ARG A 42 -7.24 -0.35 -12.63
N ASP A 43 -7.22 0.43 -13.71
CA ASP A 43 -8.44 1.01 -14.30
C ASP A 43 -9.31 1.79 -13.29
N GLY A 44 -8.69 2.36 -12.25
CA GLY A 44 -9.38 3.09 -11.18
C GLY A 44 -9.94 2.20 -10.05
N GLU A 45 -9.81 0.88 -10.16
CA GLU A 45 -10.14 -0.08 -9.12
C GLU A 45 -8.90 -0.43 -8.29
N ILE A 46 -9.11 -0.82 -7.03
CA ILE A 46 -8.04 -1.21 -6.11
C ILE A 46 -8.23 -2.67 -5.72
N ASP A 47 -7.33 -3.53 -6.18
CA ASP A 47 -7.23 -4.92 -5.76
C ASP A 47 -6.24 -5.04 -4.61
N THR A 48 -6.64 -5.68 -3.51
CA THR A 48 -5.75 -5.93 -2.37
C THR A 48 -5.68 -7.40 -2.01
N THR A 49 -4.51 -7.85 -1.55
CA THR A 49 -4.31 -9.18 -0.99
C THR A 49 -3.44 -9.11 0.25
N PHE A 50 -3.76 -9.93 1.23
CA PHE A 50 -3.00 -10.11 2.46
C PHE A 50 -2.79 -11.60 2.71
N ALA A 51 -1.54 -11.99 2.94
CA ALA A 51 -1.20 -13.36 3.32
C ALA A 51 -0.09 -13.34 4.37
N GLN A 52 -0.18 -14.25 5.34
CA GLN A 52 0.85 -14.45 6.34
C GLN A 52 0.99 -15.94 6.66
N ARG A 53 2.20 -16.36 7.01
CA ARG A 53 2.43 -17.70 7.57
C ARG A 53 1.90 -17.71 8.99
N ASN A 54 1.09 -18.72 9.29
CA ASN A 54 0.57 -18.94 10.63
C ASN A 54 1.48 -19.95 11.33
N ASP A 55 2.22 -19.47 12.33
CA ASP A 55 3.11 -20.30 13.15
C ASP A 55 2.41 -20.89 14.38
N GLY A 56 1.08 -20.75 14.46
CA GLY A 56 0.23 -21.21 15.57
C GLY A 56 0.05 -20.19 16.69
N ASP A 57 0.52 -18.95 16.51
CA ASP A 57 0.48 -17.88 17.51
C ASP A 57 -0.35 -16.68 17.00
N ALA A 58 -1.65 -16.70 17.32
CA ALA A 58 -2.60 -15.69 16.88
C ALA A 58 -2.30 -14.27 17.38
N GLU A 59 -1.60 -14.13 18.52
CA GLU A 59 -1.24 -12.81 19.06
C GLU A 59 -0.09 -12.19 18.25
N ASN A 60 0.94 -12.99 17.95
CA ASN A 60 2.04 -12.57 17.09
C ASN A 60 1.59 -12.29 15.65
N ASP A 61 0.65 -13.10 15.14
CA ASP A 61 -0.01 -12.90 13.86
C ASP A 61 -0.68 -11.52 13.76
N GLY A 62 -1.45 -11.13 14.79
CA GLY A 62 -2.10 -9.82 14.85
C GLY A 62 -1.10 -8.66 14.93
N LEU A 63 -0.04 -8.81 15.74
CA LEU A 63 1.02 -7.80 15.86
C LEU A 63 1.79 -7.61 14.56
N ARG A 64 2.07 -8.70 13.82
CA ARG A 64 2.74 -8.64 12.52
C ARG A 64 1.90 -7.92 11.47
N ALA A 65 0.59 -8.21 11.43
CA ALA A 65 -0.35 -7.49 10.57
C ALA A 65 -0.39 -5.98 10.90
N LEU A 66 -0.43 -5.62 12.19
CA LEU A 66 -0.38 -4.23 12.63
C LEU A 66 0.94 -3.54 12.29
N ALA A 67 2.07 -4.25 12.41
CA ALA A 67 3.38 -3.72 12.04
C ALA A 67 3.46 -3.41 10.54
N LEU A 68 2.94 -4.29 9.68
CA LEU A 68 2.85 -4.06 8.24
C LEU A 68 1.96 -2.86 7.91
N LEU A 69 0.79 -2.75 8.54
CA LEU A 69 -0.08 -1.60 8.37
C LEU A 69 0.61 -0.30 8.81
N ALA A 70 1.27 -0.30 9.97
CA ALA A 70 2.00 0.87 10.46
C ALA A 70 3.13 1.29 9.51
N ALA A 71 3.86 0.34 8.93
CA ALA A 71 4.87 0.62 7.91
C ALA A 71 4.25 1.27 6.67
N HIS A 72 3.09 0.76 6.22
CA HIS A 72 2.37 1.32 5.08
C HIS A 72 1.86 2.75 5.36
N VAL A 73 1.25 2.99 6.52
CA VAL A 73 0.80 4.33 6.92
C VAL A 73 1.96 5.32 6.94
N ARG A 74 3.14 4.90 7.43
CA ARG A 74 4.32 5.76 7.45
C ARG A 74 4.83 6.09 6.04
N LEU A 75 4.80 5.13 5.12
CA LEU A 75 5.16 5.34 3.73
C LEU A 75 4.24 6.37 3.08
N VAL A 76 2.92 6.15 3.16
CA VAL A 76 1.90 7.07 2.61
C VAL A 76 1.99 8.46 3.22
N ALA A 77 2.21 8.55 4.53
CA ALA A 77 2.40 9.83 5.23
C ALA A 77 3.60 10.61 4.68
N SER A 78 4.69 9.92 4.36
CA SER A 78 5.89 10.52 3.79
C SER A 78 5.64 11.05 2.37
N GLU A 79 4.94 10.27 1.54
CA GLU A 79 4.55 10.67 0.18
C GLU A 79 3.55 11.84 0.17
N ALA A 80 2.58 11.83 1.08
CA ALA A 80 1.54 12.85 1.18
C ALA A 80 1.99 14.13 1.93
N GLY A 81 3.15 14.10 2.59
CA GLY A 81 3.65 15.23 3.37
C GLY A 81 2.81 15.56 4.61
N VAL A 82 2.18 14.56 5.22
CA VAL A 82 1.31 14.71 6.41
C VAL A 82 1.73 13.76 7.53
N ASP A 83 1.18 13.96 8.73
CA ASP A 83 1.45 13.07 9.86
C ASP A 83 0.78 11.69 9.70
N ALA A 84 1.45 10.65 10.20
CA ALA A 84 0.95 9.27 10.16
C ALA A 84 -0.42 9.12 10.83
N SER A 85 -0.69 9.89 11.89
CA SER A 85 -2.01 9.90 12.56
C SER A 85 -3.12 10.44 11.67
N THR A 86 -2.82 11.41 10.81
CA THR A 86 -3.79 11.97 9.85
C THR A 86 -4.15 10.93 8.82
N VAL A 87 -3.16 10.29 8.20
CA VAL A 87 -3.37 9.18 7.26
C VAL A 87 -4.19 8.06 7.89
N ALA A 88 -3.86 7.66 9.12
CA ALA A 88 -4.61 6.61 9.81
C ALA A 88 -6.08 6.99 10.07
N GLY A 89 -6.34 8.25 10.46
CA GLY A 89 -7.71 8.76 10.69
C GLY A 89 -8.53 8.84 9.40
N ASP A 90 -7.92 9.33 8.32
CA ASP A 90 -8.57 9.42 7.01
C ASP A 90 -8.86 8.03 6.44
N ALA A 91 -7.89 7.11 6.52
CA ALA A 91 -8.07 5.72 6.09
C ALA A 91 -9.19 5.03 6.88
N ALA A 92 -9.26 5.23 8.20
CA ALA A 92 -10.34 4.69 9.03
C ALA A 92 -11.71 5.29 8.65
N THR A 93 -11.75 6.58 8.31
CA THR A 93 -12.97 7.25 7.84
C THR A 93 -13.44 6.68 6.50
N LEU A 94 -12.53 6.50 5.54
CA LEU A 94 -12.82 5.91 4.23
C LEU A 94 -13.30 4.45 4.36
N ALA A 95 -12.62 3.65 5.19
CA ALA A 95 -13.02 2.26 5.44
C ALA A 95 -14.45 2.16 5.97
N GLY A 96 -14.85 3.04 6.89
CA GLY A 96 -16.22 3.10 7.43
C GLY A 96 -17.27 3.58 6.42
N GLN A 97 -16.88 4.28 5.35
CA GLN A 97 -17.79 4.68 4.26
C GLN A 97 -18.02 3.56 3.25
N VAL A 98 -17.01 2.73 2.99
CA VAL A 98 -17.13 1.57 2.09
C VAL A 98 -18.11 0.53 2.65
N GLU A 99 -18.14 0.34 3.97
CA GLU A 99 -19.16 -0.50 4.64
C GLU A 99 -20.59 0.06 4.53
N GLN A 100 -20.76 1.35 4.21
CA GLN A 100 -22.07 2.02 4.09
C GLN A 100 -22.58 2.12 2.66
N ILE A 101 -21.93 1.49 1.67
CA ILE A 101 -22.50 1.41 0.31
C ILE A 101 -23.48 0.23 0.29
N PRO A 102 -24.81 0.46 0.17
CA PRO A 102 -25.75 -0.64 0.00
C PRO A 102 -25.36 -1.41 -1.26
N ALA A 103 -25.19 -2.72 -1.12
CA ALA A 103 -24.78 -3.61 -2.21
C ALA A 103 -25.81 -3.70 -3.35
N ASN A 104 -26.99 -3.06 -3.24
CA ASN A 104 -28.06 -3.12 -4.21
C ASN A 104 -28.68 -1.75 -4.48
N THR A 105 -28.85 -1.43 -5.76
CA THR A 105 -29.65 -0.29 -6.24
C THR A 105 -31.15 -0.46 -5.94
N ASP A 106 -31.59 -1.67 -5.56
CA ASP A 106 -32.97 -2.00 -5.17
C ASP A 106 -33.35 -1.57 -3.74
N ASP A 107 -32.40 -1.10 -2.92
CA ASP A 107 -32.66 -0.58 -1.55
C ASP A 107 -32.94 0.95 -1.53
N LEU A 108 -32.99 1.59 -2.70
CA LEU A 108 -33.42 2.98 -2.81
C LEU A 108 -34.96 3.05 -2.67
N PRO A 109 -35.51 3.85 -1.73
CA PRO A 109 -36.96 4.02 -1.67
C PRO A 109 -37.47 4.68 -2.95
N GLU A 110 -38.46 4.06 -3.58
CA GLU A 110 -39.14 4.63 -4.75
C GLU A 110 -39.82 5.95 -4.36
N GLU A 111 -39.50 7.03 -5.08
CA GLU A 111 -40.19 8.33 -4.97
C GLU A 111 -41.60 8.30 -5.60
#